data_AF-A0A090VC24-F1
#
_entry.id   AF-A0A090VC24-F1
#
_cell.length_a   1.000
_cell.length_b   1.000
_cell.length_c   1.000
_cell.angle_alpha   90.00
_cell.angle_beta   90.00
_cell.angle_gamma   90.00
#
_symmetry.space_group_name_H-M   'P 1'
#
loop_
_entity.id
_entity.type
_entity.pdbx_description
1 polymer ?
#
loop_
_entity_poly.entity_id
_entity_poly.type
_entity_poly.pdbx_seq_one_letter_code
_entity_poly.pdbx_strand_id
1 'polypeptide(L)' 'MNVIEIHQNANNKLFLKLRQCKFLVQLGDLNLLDKKINNLKAFYQKNIKEKTLDNYSKVNLQFDNQVVCTKI' A
#
# COMPACT_ATOMS: atom_id res chain seq x y z
N MET A 1 1.01 -6.74 10.08
CA MET A 1 0.91 -6.56 8.62
C MET A 1 2.02 -7.38 8.00
N ASN A 2 1.68 -8.41 7.22
CA ASN A 2 2.66 -9.33 6.65
C ASN A 2 2.53 -9.30 5.13
N VAL A 3 3.65 -9.16 4.43
CA VAL A 3 3.72 -9.26 2.97
C VAL A 3 3.67 -10.75 2.59
N ILE A 4 2.82 -11.09 1.63
CA ILE A 4 2.71 -12.47 1.09
C ILE A 4 3.17 -12.57 -0.35
N GLU A 5 3.25 -11.45 -1.06
CA GLU A 5 3.71 -11.40 -2.45
C GLU A 5 4.40 -10.07 -2.70
N ILE A 6 5.50 -10.11 -3.44
CA ILE A 6 6.16 -8.95 -4.03
C ILE A 6 6.15 -9.17 -5.53
N HIS A 7 5.63 -8.22 -6.28
CA HIS A 7 5.51 -8.29 -7.73
C HIS A 7 6.12 -7.04 -8.36
N GLN A 8 6.90 -7.22 -9.43
CA GLN A 8 7.36 -6.13 -10.28
C GLN A 8 6.66 -6.24 -11.65
N ASN A 9 6.07 -5.15 -12.12
CA ASN A 9 5.45 -5.11 -13.44
C ASN A 9 6.46 -4.78 -14.54
N ALA A 10 6.03 -4.84 -15.80
CA ALA A 10 6.86 -4.51 -16.98
C ALA A 10 7.42 -3.06 -16.98
N ASN A 11 6.83 -2.16 -16.19
CA ASN A 11 7.27 -0.76 -16.05
C ASN A 11 8.22 -0.56 -14.86
N ASN A 12 8.83 -1.63 -14.36
CA ASN A 12 9.73 -1.65 -13.20
C ASN A 12 9.09 -1.11 -11.90
N LYS A 13 7.76 -1.07 -11.79
CA LYS A 13 7.07 -0.65 -10.57
C LYS A 13 6.80 -1.84 -9.67
N LEU A 14 7.10 -1.67 -8.40
CA LEU A 14 6.91 -2.68 -7.36
C LEU A 14 5.54 -2.57 -6.71
N PHE A 15 4.98 -3.74 -6.42
CA PHE A 15 3.70 -3.94 -5.77
C PHE A 15 3.83 -4.98 -4.66
N LEU A 16 3.05 -4.80 -3.60
CA LEU A 16 2.96 -5.74 -2.50
C LEU A 16 1.52 -6.23 -2.35
N LYS A 17 1.37 -7.53 -2.07
CA LYS A 17 0.13 -8.07 -1.46
C LYS A 17 0.36 -8.35 0.01
N LEU A 18 -0.63 -7.99 0.81
CA LEU A 18 -0.61 -8.17 2.25
C LEU A 18 -1.58 -9.29 2.64
N ARG A 19 -1.24 -10.06 3.67
CA ARG A 19 -2.09 -11.17 4.14
C ARG A 19 -3.45 -10.70 4.65
N GLN A 20 -3.47 -9.53 5.28
CA GLN A 20 -4.60 -9.06 6.09
C GLN A 20 -5.60 -8.18 5.33
N CYS A 21 -5.37 -7.87 4.05
CA CYS A 21 -6.26 -6.98 3.29
C CYS A 21 -6.25 -7.33 1.80
N LYS A 22 -7.33 -6.97 1.11
CA LYS A 22 -7.55 -7.32 -0.30
C LYS A 22 -6.97 -6.31 -1.29
N PHE A 23 -6.67 -5.09 -0.86
CA PHE A 23 -6.09 -4.09 -1.75
C PHE A 23 -4.64 -4.41 -2.15
N LEU A 24 -4.28 -4.03 -3.37
CA LEU A 24 -2.90 -4.05 -3.84
C LEU A 24 -2.17 -2.79 -3.39
N VAL A 25 -0.97 -2.94 -2.82
CA VAL A 25 -0.12 -1.80 -2.48
C VAL A 25 0.82 -1.52 -3.65
N GLN A 26 0.79 -0.31 -4.20
CA GLN A 26 1.75 0.16 -5.21
C GLN A 26 2.84 0.98 -4.51
N LEU A 27 4.03 0.40 -4.38
CA LEU A 27 5.23 1.12 -3.92
C LEU A 27 5.80 2.01 -5.03
N GLY A 28 5.72 1.52 -6.27
CA GLY A 28 6.36 2.15 -7.41
C GLY A 28 7.88 1.90 -7.41
N ASP A 29 8.65 2.97 -7.43
CA ASP A 29 10.11 2.96 -7.28
C ASP A 29 10.55 2.80 -5.81
N LEU A 30 11.82 2.46 -5.58
CA LEU A 30 12.35 2.19 -4.24
C LEU A 30 12.84 3.46 -3.50
N ASN A 31 12.69 4.61 -4.13
CA ASN A 31 13.04 5.90 -3.55
C ASN A 31 12.23 6.12 -2.26
N LEU A 32 12.89 6.62 -1.20
CA LEU A 32 12.24 6.93 0.08
C LEU A 32 11.46 5.74 0.66
N LEU A 33 11.94 4.51 0.47
CA LEU A 33 11.24 3.28 0.87
C LEU A 33 10.78 3.33 2.34
N ASP A 34 11.65 3.74 3.27
CA ASP A 34 11.30 3.85 4.69
C ASP A 34 10.11 4.78 4.93
N LYS A 35 10.08 5.93 4.24
CA LYS A 35 8.96 6.89 4.31
C LYS A 35 7.67 6.25 3.78
N LYS A 36 7.74 5.58 2.63
CA LYS A 36 6.58 4.88 2.03
C LYS A 36 6.03 3.80 2.96
N ILE A 37 6.91 2.99 3.57
CA ILE A 37 6.52 1.94 4.51
C ILE A 37 5.94 2.54 5.80
N ASN A 38 6.46 3.65 6.30
CA ASN A 38 5.90 4.36 7.45
C ASN A 38 4.51 4.93 7.15
N ASN A 39 4.32 5.54 5.98
CA ASN A 39 3.01 6.01 5.54
C ASN A 39 2.00 4.86 5.44
N LEU A 40 2.42 3.71 4.88
CA LEU A 40 1.59 2.50 4.83
C LEU A 40 1.21 2.00 6.23
N LYS A 41 2.16 1.94 7.17
CA LYS A 41 1.89 1.53 8.56
C LYS A 41 0.89 2.46 9.24
N ALA A 42 1.05 3.78 9.09
CA ALA A 42 0.13 4.77 9.65
C ALA A 42 -1.28 4.65 9.04
N PHE A 43 -1.36 4.55 7.71
CA PHE A 43 -2.60 4.31 6.98
C PHE A 43 -3.29 3.03 7.47
N TYR A 44 -2.55 1.93 7.54
CA TYR A 44 -3.07 0.63 7.92
C TYR A 44 -3.62 0.64 9.36
N GLN A 45 -2.88 1.21 10.31
CA GLN A 45 -3.33 1.33 11.71
C GLN A 45 -4.60 2.17 11.84
N LYS A 46 -4.71 3.28 11.10
CA LYS A 46 -5.92 4.11 11.10
C LYS A 46 -7.13 3.35 10.56
N ASN A 47 -6.99 2.75 9.38
CA ASN A 47 -8.11 2.10 8.68
C ASN A 47 -8.52 0.74 9.30
N ILE A 48 -7.64 0.08 10.07
CA ILE A 48 -8.06 -1.04 10.94
C ILE A 48 -9.09 -0.55 11.96
N LYS A 49 -8.76 0.53 12.68
CA LYS A 49 -9.65 1.07 13.74
C LYS A 49 -10.99 1.51 13.19
N GLU A 50 -10.97 2.11 12.00
CA GLU A 50 -12.15 2.57 11.28
C GLU A 50 -12.89 1.45 10.53
N LYS A 51 -12.33 0.23 10.46
CA LYS A 51 -12.86 -0.92 9.72
C LYS A 51 -13.11 -0.63 8.22
N THR A 52 -12.25 0.18 7.62
CA THR A 52 -12.38 0.67 6.24
C THR A 52 -11.41 0.01 5.25
N LEU A 53 -10.54 -0.89 5.70
CA LEU A 53 -9.55 -1.55 4.82
C LEU A 53 -10.18 -2.27 3.62
N ASP A 54 -11.36 -2.86 3.82
CA ASP A 54 -12.06 -3.62 2.78
C ASP A 54 -12.76 -2.73 1.74
N ASN A 55 -12.75 -1.40 1.93
CA ASN A 55 -13.36 -0.45 0.99
C ASN A 55 -12.45 -0.09 -0.19
N TYR A 56 -11.21 -0.59 -0.19
CA TYR A 56 -10.19 -0.21 -1.16
C TYR A 56 -9.76 -1.39 -2.02
N SER A 57 -9.58 -1.13 -3.31
CA SER A 57 -8.98 -2.05 -4.27
C SER A 57 -7.47 -1.83 -4.40
N LYS A 58 -6.99 -0.61 -4.13
CA LYS A 58 -5.59 -0.22 -4.30
C LYS A 58 -5.15 0.88 -3.35
N VAL A 59 -3.90 0.81 -2.91
CA VAL A 59 -3.22 1.83 -2.11
C VAL A 59 -1.93 2.23 -2.81
N ASN A 60 -1.81 3.48 -3.25
CA ASN A 60 -0.64 4.02 -3.94
C ASN A 60 0.20 4.88 -2.99
N LEU A 61 1.48 4.50 -2.83
CA LEU A 61 2.46 5.13 -1.94
C LEU A 61 3.50 5.97 -2.70
N GLN A 62 3.32 6.20 -4.00
CA GLN A 62 4.27 6.97 -4.81
C GLN A 62 4.23 8.48 -4.55
N PHE A 63 3.25 8.96 -3.78
CA PHE A 63 3.14 10.38 -3.44
C PHE A 63 3.77 10.62 -2.08
N ASP A 64 4.70 11.57 -2.00
CA ASP A 64 5.55 11.75 -0.82
C ASP A 64 4.79 12.05 0.47
N ASN A 65 3.69 12.79 0.37
CA ASN A 65 2.96 13.33 1.54
C ASN A 65 1.52 12.84 1.63
N GLN A 66 1.11 11.89 0.78
CA GLN A 66 -0.25 11.38 0.77
C GLN A 66 -0.30 9.92 0.36
N VAL A 67 -1.28 9.21 0.91
CA VAL A 67 -1.62 7.85 0.50
C VAL A 67 -2.88 7.95 -0.36
N VAL A 68 -2.80 7.52 -1.62
CA VAL A 68 -3.93 7.59 -2.56
C VAL A 68 -4.61 6.22 -2.63
N CYS A 69 -5.90 6.19 -2.29
CA CYS A 69 -6.69 4.96 -2.31
C CYS A 69 -7.63 4.94 -3.52
N THR A 70 -7.74 3.78 -4.15
CA THR A 70 -8.81 3.50 -5.11
C THR A 70 -9.86 2.67 -4.39
N LYS A 71 -11.13 3.07 -4.47
CA LYS A 71 -12.25 2.31 -3.90
C LYS A 71 -12.57 1.07 -4.75
N ILE A 72 -13.22 0.10 -4.13
CA ILE A 72 -13.89 -1.00 -4.83
C ILE A 72 -15.14 -0.47 -5.53
#